data_AF-A0A1V0FY51-F1
#
_entry.id   AF-A0A1V0FY51-F1
#
_cell.length_a   1.000
_cell.length_b   1.000
_cell.length_c   1.000
_cell.angle_alpha   90.00
_cell.angle_beta   90.00
_cell.angle_gamma   90.00
#
_symmetry.space_group_name_H-M   'P 1'
#
loop_
_entity.id
_entity.type
_entity.pdbx_description
1 polymer ?
#
loop_
_entity_poly.entity_id
_entity_poly.type
_entity_poly.pdbx_seq_one_letter_code
_entity_poly.pdbx_strand_id
1 'polypeptide(L)'
;MKSVLTSTASAVAASCKARQQHGLALVAQPSYAKAATIFFNFATSKLTQAQQALNKLAAESAEYAVKASYAAGRVDELMLTLDQTQHGSATTNYCISADGSDAKAINSQTAGCSATLAEAGPKTAPNQNTKLKAAFSKERDSHSATGNKCKLTETVSTSFGRDIGNFDLLGGMLVVASGGDFEGNSFAADALTKPPVDVLKKDRATDDAFPKLGSKTPTKKAGILAILQKGSQPPELKTAVKTYYGWDAQHDDTTVQTEIATIFGLYDDGSKSTYLDVLEKIEYKQKTDSAADPIKLFEMNEEMLVNATNTATATNLKAKAAAKPCTAAIAPKDAEELCNGKSGDAKACNETAGCIYNSTGEANKKCTLKKEVKEKLEKANQEKGERWEN
;
A
#
# COMPACT_ATOMS: atom_id res chain seq x y z
N MET A 1 5.80 -15.33 6.74
CA MET A 1 5.41 -14.44 5.61
C MET A 1 4.04 -13.83 5.79
N LYS A 2 3.01 -14.62 6.13
CA LYS A 2 1.64 -14.13 6.42
C LYS A 2 1.61 -12.92 7.39
N SER A 3 2.33 -12.99 8.52
CA SER A 3 2.42 -11.88 9.48
C SER A 3 2.99 -10.58 8.86
N VAL A 4 4.08 -10.66 8.10
CA VAL A 4 4.69 -9.49 7.44
C VAL A 4 3.73 -8.92 6.38
N LEU A 5 3.10 -9.79 5.57
CA LEU A 5 2.12 -9.39 4.55
C LEU A 5 0.92 -8.67 5.19
N THR A 6 0.36 -9.21 6.27
CA THR A 6 -0.73 -8.58 7.03
C THR A 6 -0.30 -7.23 7.60
N SER A 7 0.92 -7.13 8.15
CA SER A 7 1.43 -5.87 8.68
C SER A 7 1.56 -4.80 7.58
N THR A 8 2.08 -5.16 6.41
CA THR A 8 2.22 -4.28 5.25
C THR A 8 0.86 -3.85 4.68
N ALA A 9 -0.09 -4.77 4.53
CA ALA A 9 -1.45 -4.45 4.10
C ALA A 9 -2.13 -3.46 5.07
N SER A 10 -1.92 -3.63 6.37
CA SER A 10 -2.45 -2.70 7.36
C SER A 10 -1.78 -1.32 7.32
N ALA A 11 -0.52 -1.20 6.86
CA ALA A 11 0.15 0.07 6.64
C ALA A 11 -0.38 0.80 5.39
N VAL A 12 -0.72 0.05 4.33
CA VAL A 12 -1.43 0.58 3.15
C VAL A 12 -2.78 1.17 3.56
N ALA A 13 -3.60 0.41 4.29
CA ALA A 13 -4.90 0.87 4.77
C ALA A 13 -4.79 2.12 5.66
N ALA A 14 -3.84 2.13 6.61
CA ALA A 14 -3.62 3.29 7.47
C ALA A 14 -3.21 4.56 6.67
N SER A 15 -2.33 4.40 5.67
CA SER A 15 -1.89 5.52 4.83
C SER A 15 -2.98 6.02 3.89
N CYS A 16 -3.80 5.11 3.34
CA CYS A 16 -4.97 5.45 2.54
C CYS A 16 -5.98 6.27 3.36
N LYS A 17 -6.33 5.76 4.55
CA LYS A 17 -7.24 6.44 5.47
C LYS A 17 -6.72 7.82 5.88
N ALA A 18 -5.45 7.93 6.26
CA ALA A 18 -4.86 9.23 6.60
C ALA A 18 -4.92 10.19 5.41
N ARG A 19 -4.55 9.75 4.21
CA ARG A 19 -4.64 10.57 2.99
C ARG A 19 -6.07 11.08 2.77
N GLN A 20 -7.07 10.23 2.92
CA GLN A 20 -8.48 10.62 2.78
C GLN A 20 -8.96 11.59 3.87
N GLN A 21 -8.57 11.37 5.13
CA GLN A 21 -8.88 12.27 6.25
C GLN A 21 -8.38 13.70 5.98
N HIS A 22 -7.13 13.82 5.53
CA HIS A 22 -6.52 15.12 5.27
C HIS A 22 -6.97 15.71 3.92
N GLY A 23 -7.38 14.88 2.95
CA GLY A 23 -8.08 15.33 1.75
C GLY A 23 -9.46 15.94 2.06
N LEU A 24 -10.23 15.32 2.94
CA LEU A 24 -11.48 15.89 3.44
C LEU A 24 -11.22 17.20 4.21
N ALA A 25 -10.21 17.23 5.08
CA ALA A 25 -9.84 18.44 5.82
C ALA A 25 -9.47 19.61 4.90
N LEU A 26 -8.78 19.34 3.80
CA LEU A 26 -8.43 20.36 2.80
C LEU A 26 -9.68 21.04 2.20
N VAL A 27 -10.75 20.28 1.98
CA VAL A 27 -12.00 20.79 1.42
C VAL A 27 -12.89 21.42 2.50
N ALA A 28 -12.98 20.79 3.67
CA ALA A 28 -13.87 21.20 4.75
C ALA A 28 -13.34 22.38 5.56
N GLN A 29 -12.02 22.58 5.62
CA GLN A 29 -11.37 23.57 6.49
C GLN A 29 -10.31 24.38 5.72
N PRO A 30 -10.72 25.29 4.79
CA PRO A 30 -9.80 26.02 3.92
C PRO A 30 -8.75 26.86 4.66
N SER A 31 -9.07 27.37 5.84
CA SER A 31 -8.12 28.12 6.69
C SER A 31 -6.91 27.30 7.15
N TYR A 32 -7.02 25.96 7.09
CA TYR A 32 -5.95 25.02 7.44
C TYR A 32 -5.46 24.22 6.22
N ALA A 33 -5.69 24.72 5.01
CA ALA A 33 -5.31 24.06 3.76
C ALA A 33 -3.82 23.70 3.71
N LYS A 34 -2.93 24.53 4.27
CA LYS A 34 -1.49 24.27 4.34
C LYS A 34 -1.18 22.99 5.13
N ALA A 35 -1.65 22.90 6.38
CA ALA A 35 -1.47 21.73 7.23
C ALA A 35 -2.08 20.47 6.60
N ALA A 36 -3.29 20.60 6.05
CA ALA A 36 -3.97 19.50 5.36
C ALA A 36 -3.20 19.00 4.13
N THR A 37 -2.66 19.90 3.31
CA THR A 37 -1.89 19.56 2.10
C THR A 37 -0.59 18.84 2.46
N ILE A 38 0.14 19.35 3.46
CA ILE A 38 1.41 18.75 3.89
C ILE A 38 1.17 17.35 4.45
N PHE A 39 0.15 17.17 5.28
CA PHE A 39 -0.17 15.85 5.82
C PHE A 39 -0.70 14.89 4.74
N PHE A 40 -1.49 15.38 3.79
CA PHE A 40 -1.93 14.62 2.62
C PHE A 40 -0.73 14.11 1.80
N ASN A 41 0.27 14.97 1.55
CA ASN A 41 1.49 14.60 0.83
C ASN A 41 2.34 13.59 1.61
N PHE A 42 2.47 13.78 2.93
CA PHE A 42 3.11 12.81 3.82
C PHE A 42 2.43 11.43 3.75
N ALA A 43 1.10 11.38 3.90
CA ALA A 43 0.33 10.14 3.82
C ALA A 43 0.42 9.50 2.43
N THR A 44 0.47 10.30 1.36
CA THR A 44 0.67 9.82 -0.02
C THR A 44 2.04 9.18 -0.21
N SER A 45 3.11 9.80 0.30
CA SER A 45 4.45 9.22 0.27
C SER A 45 4.50 7.88 1.02
N LYS A 46 3.92 7.82 2.22
CA LYS A 46 3.80 6.57 3.00
C LYS A 46 2.97 5.50 2.28
N LEU A 47 1.89 5.89 1.60
CA LEU A 47 1.08 4.97 0.81
C LEU A 47 1.88 4.36 -0.34
N THR A 48 2.64 5.17 -1.09
CA THR A 48 3.50 4.69 -2.18
C THR A 48 4.55 3.71 -1.67
N GLN A 49 5.25 4.03 -0.57
CA GLN A 49 6.23 3.12 0.04
C GLN A 49 5.58 1.80 0.49
N ALA A 50 4.42 1.87 1.14
CA ALA A 50 3.69 0.70 1.59
C ALA A 50 3.23 -0.19 0.44
N GLN A 51 2.76 0.40 -0.67
CA GLN A 51 2.36 -0.33 -1.88
C GLN A 51 3.56 -0.99 -2.58
N GLN A 52 4.69 -0.30 -2.69
CA GLN A 52 5.92 -0.88 -3.25
C GLN A 52 6.42 -2.05 -2.41
N ALA A 53 6.42 -1.89 -1.09
CA ALA A 53 6.78 -2.96 -0.16
C ALA A 53 5.80 -4.14 -0.26
N LEU A 54 4.50 -3.88 -0.39
CA LEU A 54 3.48 -4.92 -0.54
C LEU A 54 3.69 -5.73 -1.82
N ASN A 55 3.90 -5.05 -2.95
CA ASN A 55 4.08 -5.70 -4.25
C ASN A 55 5.36 -6.54 -4.27
N LYS A 56 6.47 -6.01 -3.75
CA LYS A 56 7.73 -6.75 -3.63
C LYS A 56 7.57 -7.98 -2.72
N LEU A 57 6.96 -7.81 -1.56
CA LEU A 57 6.74 -8.91 -0.61
C LEU A 57 5.80 -9.97 -1.18
N ALA A 58 4.74 -9.58 -1.89
CA ALA A 58 3.82 -10.53 -2.52
C ALA A 58 4.54 -11.39 -3.58
N ALA A 59 5.34 -10.78 -4.44
CA ALA A 59 6.10 -11.50 -5.47
C ALA A 59 7.13 -12.47 -4.85
N GLU A 60 7.96 -11.98 -3.93
CA GLU A 60 9.03 -12.80 -3.32
C GLU A 60 8.46 -13.89 -2.40
N SER A 61 7.35 -13.63 -1.70
CA SER A 61 6.74 -14.62 -0.81
C SER A 61 6.06 -15.76 -1.57
N ALA A 62 5.44 -15.49 -2.72
CA ALA A 62 4.86 -16.51 -3.57
C ALA A 62 5.94 -17.42 -4.17
N GLU A 63 6.99 -16.82 -4.74
CA GLU A 63 8.11 -17.57 -5.32
C GLU A 63 8.80 -18.44 -4.26
N TYR A 64 9.04 -17.88 -3.07
CA TYR A 64 9.63 -18.62 -1.96
C TYR A 64 8.74 -19.77 -1.48
N ALA A 65 7.44 -19.53 -1.32
CA ALA A 65 6.49 -20.57 -0.90
C ALA A 65 6.47 -21.74 -1.89
N VAL A 66 6.42 -21.46 -3.20
CA VAL A 66 6.46 -22.49 -4.25
C VAL A 66 7.74 -23.32 -4.17
N LYS A 67 8.90 -22.65 -4.06
CA LYS A 67 10.20 -23.33 -3.94
C LYS A 67 10.32 -24.17 -2.68
N ALA A 68 9.84 -23.65 -1.55
CA ALA A 68 9.88 -24.37 -0.28
C ALA A 68 8.94 -25.58 -0.29
N SER A 69 7.74 -25.45 -0.86
CA SER A 69 6.80 -26.56 -1.03
C SER A 69 7.32 -27.60 -2.01
N TYR A 70 7.98 -27.19 -3.10
CA TYR A 70 8.65 -28.11 -4.02
C TYR A 70 9.76 -28.90 -3.33
N ALA A 71 10.66 -28.22 -2.62
CA ALA A 71 11.73 -28.85 -1.86
C ALA A 71 11.19 -29.84 -0.82
N ALA A 72 10.20 -29.41 -0.03
CA ALA A 72 9.53 -30.24 0.96
C ALA A 72 8.90 -31.47 0.31
N GLY A 73 8.12 -31.29 -0.76
CA GLY A 73 7.50 -32.41 -1.49
C GLY A 73 8.51 -33.41 -2.05
N ARG A 74 9.66 -32.95 -2.57
CA ARG A 74 10.73 -33.87 -3.05
C ARG A 74 11.34 -34.68 -1.90
N VAL A 75 11.55 -34.06 -0.74
CA VAL A 75 12.10 -34.74 0.44
C VAL A 75 11.08 -35.68 1.05
N ASP A 76 9.83 -35.24 1.21
CA ASP A 76 8.74 -36.03 1.76
C ASP A 76 8.47 -37.26 0.88
N GLU A 77 8.43 -37.10 -0.44
CA GLU A 77 8.25 -38.23 -1.36
C GLU A 77 9.37 -39.27 -1.23
N LEU A 78 10.63 -38.83 -1.15
CA LEU A 78 11.74 -39.76 -0.97
C LEU A 78 11.64 -40.48 0.39
N MET A 79 11.42 -39.75 1.48
CA MET A 79 11.33 -40.33 2.82
C MET A 79 10.15 -41.31 2.95
N LEU A 80 8.99 -40.96 2.38
CA LEU A 80 7.82 -41.83 2.34
C LEU A 80 8.05 -43.05 1.44
N THR A 81 8.73 -42.89 0.30
CA THR A 81 9.10 -44.02 -0.56
C THR A 81 10.03 -44.97 0.18
N LEU A 82 11.06 -44.47 0.87
CA LEU A 82 11.98 -45.29 1.67
C LEU A 82 11.27 -45.97 2.86
N ASP A 83 10.29 -45.33 3.49
CA ASP A 83 9.49 -45.97 4.56
C ASP A 83 8.52 -47.03 4.01
N GLN A 84 7.89 -46.76 2.87
CA GLN A 84 6.91 -47.65 2.25
C GLN A 84 7.54 -48.83 1.51
N THR A 85 8.81 -48.73 1.08
CA THR A 85 9.56 -49.83 0.43
C THR A 85 10.01 -50.94 1.39
N GLN A 86 9.37 -51.03 2.54
CA GLN A 86 9.44 -52.15 3.47
C GLN A 86 8.58 -53.33 3.00
N HIS A 87 9.06 -54.55 3.22
CA HIS A 87 8.28 -55.76 2.91
C HIS A 87 8.61 -56.91 3.87
N GLY A 88 7.60 -57.57 4.43
CA GLY A 88 7.79 -58.73 5.29
C GLY A 88 8.24 -58.37 6.71
N SER A 89 9.31 -59.01 7.22
CA SER A 89 9.72 -58.89 8.62
C SER A 89 10.53 -57.63 8.93
N ALA A 90 10.53 -57.21 10.20
CA ALA A 90 11.21 -56.01 10.70
C ALA A 90 12.74 -56.01 10.50
N THR A 91 13.34 -57.12 10.07
CA THR A 91 14.79 -57.28 9.90
C THR A 91 15.19 -57.64 8.47
N THR A 92 14.27 -57.85 7.53
CA THR A 92 14.61 -58.43 6.23
C THR A 92 14.51 -57.48 5.04
N ASN A 93 13.46 -56.65 4.94
CA ASN A 93 13.36 -55.69 3.83
C ASN A 93 12.85 -54.33 4.35
N TYR A 94 13.74 -53.34 4.39
CA TYR A 94 13.49 -51.97 4.79
C TYR A 94 14.57 -51.05 4.19
N CYS A 95 14.22 -49.79 3.93
CA CYS A 95 15.16 -48.78 3.45
C CYS A 95 15.57 -47.73 4.49
N ILE A 96 15.01 -47.80 5.70
CA ILE A 96 15.38 -46.94 6.83
C ILE A 96 15.65 -47.84 8.04
N SER A 97 16.91 -47.89 8.50
CA SER A 97 17.33 -48.67 9.67
C SER A 97 17.21 -47.87 10.97
N ALA A 98 17.01 -48.58 12.08
CA ALA A 98 17.21 -48.00 13.40
C ALA A 98 18.71 -47.86 13.68
N ASP A 99 19.08 -46.72 14.27
CA ASP A 99 20.46 -46.37 14.58
C ASP A 99 21.13 -47.47 15.43
N GLY A 100 22.32 -47.92 15.01
CA GLY A 100 23.08 -48.97 15.68
C GLY A 100 22.43 -50.37 15.68
N SER A 101 21.46 -50.67 14.82
CA SER A 101 20.79 -51.99 14.78
C SER A 101 20.50 -52.51 13.36
N ASP A 102 20.47 -53.84 13.19
CA ASP A 102 20.01 -54.51 11.96
C ASP A 102 18.48 -54.70 11.97
N ALA A 103 17.75 -53.62 12.22
CA ALA A 103 16.29 -53.59 12.26
C ALA A 103 15.76 -52.31 11.60
N LYS A 104 14.50 -52.37 11.15
CA LYS A 104 13.76 -51.20 10.65
C LYS A 104 13.73 -50.08 11.70
N ALA A 105 13.86 -48.83 11.25
CA ALA A 105 13.56 -47.66 12.05
C ALA A 105 12.13 -47.68 12.60
N ILE A 106 11.97 -47.21 13.83
CA ILE A 106 10.65 -46.89 14.40
C ILE A 106 10.13 -45.64 13.68
N ASN A 107 8.82 -45.62 13.34
CA ASN A 107 8.15 -44.57 12.55
C ASN A 107 8.37 -43.11 13.06
N SER A 108 8.96 -42.92 14.25
CA SER A 108 9.40 -41.61 14.74
C SER A 108 10.40 -40.89 13.83
N GLN A 109 11.18 -41.60 12.99
CA GLN A 109 12.19 -40.95 12.14
C GLN A 109 11.61 -40.27 10.89
N THR A 110 10.44 -40.71 10.44
CA THR A 110 9.65 -40.07 9.38
C THR A 110 8.51 -39.22 9.93
N ALA A 111 8.42 -39.08 11.26
CA ALA A 111 7.40 -38.28 11.93
C ALA A 111 7.57 -36.79 11.60
N GLY A 112 6.89 -36.36 10.53
CA GLY A 112 6.99 -35.02 9.97
C GLY A 112 6.94 -35.00 8.44
N CYS A 113 7.28 -36.10 7.79
CA CYS A 113 7.10 -36.27 6.34
C CYS A 113 5.64 -36.58 6.05
N SER A 114 5.05 -35.87 5.09
CA SER A 114 3.63 -36.01 4.76
C SER A 114 3.41 -35.84 3.27
N ALA A 115 2.50 -36.66 2.71
CA ALA A 115 2.00 -36.46 1.35
C ALA A 115 1.09 -35.22 1.24
N THR A 116 0.68 -34.66 2.37
CA THR A 116 -0.17 -33.46 2.43
C THR A 116 0.64 -32.23 2.84
N LEU A 117 0.45 -31.15 2.09
CA LEU A 117 0.94 -29.83 2.47
C LEU A 117 0.05 -29.28 3.60
N ALA A 118 0.66 -28.95 4.73
CA ALA A 118 -0.04 -28.30 5.82
C ALA A 118 -0.56 -26.91 5.40
N GLU A 119 -1.70 -26.50 5.97
CA GLU A 119 -2.22 -25.14 5.77
C GLU A 119 -1.21 -24.08 6.23
N ALA A 120 -1.19 -22.94 5.52
CA ALA A 120 -0.30 -21.84 5.80
C ALA A 120 -0.55 -21.22 7.19
N GLY A 121 0.26 -21.60 8.17
CA GLY A 121 0.23 -21.06 9.52
C GLY A 121 0.85 -19.65 9.65
N PRO A 122 0.55 -18.91 10.74
CA PRO A 122 1.08 -17.56 10.99
C PRO A 122 2.55 -17.52 11.40
N LYS A 123 3.24 -18.67 11.51
CA LYS A 123 4.58 -18.76 12.10
C LYS A 123 5.61 -17.89 11.36
N THR A 124 6.38 -17.13 12.14
CA THR A 124 7.67 -16.56 11.73
C THR A 124 8.62 -17.73 11.47
N ALA A 125 8.79 -18.09 10.20
CA ALA A 125 9.77 -19.11 9.85
C ALA A 125 11.19 -18.55 10.07
N PRO A 126 12.07 -19.30 10.75
CA PRO A 126 13.51 -19.03 10.75
C PRO A 126 14.05 -19.00 9.31
N ASN A 127 15.23 -18.39 9.11
CA ASN A 127 15.94 -18.49 7.84
C ASN A 127 16.15 -19.97 7.48
N GLN A 128 15.43 -20.45 6.46
CA GLN A 128 15.54 -21.86 6.06
C GLN A 128 16.90 -22.19 5.48
N ASN A 129 17.65 -21.21 4.94
CA ASN A 129 19.03 -21.43 4.51
C ASN A 129 19.90 -21.89 5.68
N THR A 130 19.76 -21.30 6.87
CA THR A 130 20.48 -21.74 8.08
C THR A 130 20.08 -23.15 8.49
N LYS A 131 18.78 -23.48 8.42
CA LYS A 131 18.29 -24.83 8.74
C LYS A 131 18.76 -25.88 7.74
N LEU A 132 18.72 -25.57 6.45
CA LEU A 132 19.21 -26.43 5.37
C LEU A 132 20.71 -26.64 5.51
N LYS A 133 21.49 -25.56 5.68
CA LYS A 133 22.92 -25.65 5.96
C LYS A 133 23.20 -26.57 7.14
N ALA A 134 22.54 -26.36 8.28
CA ALA A 134 22.71 -27.22 9.46
C ALA A 134 22.29 -28.69 9.24
N ALA A 135 21.27 -28.93 8.41
CA ALA A 135 20.78 -30.28 8.11
C ALA A 135 21.75 -31.07 7.22
N PHE A 136 22.39 -30.40 6.25
CA PHE A 136 23.29 -30.99 5.26
C PHE A 136 24.79 -30.79 5.56
N SER A 137 25.16 -30.01 6.58
CA SER A 137 26.57 -29.77 6.96
C SER A 137 27.15 -30.83 7.90
N LYS A 138 26.34 -31.80 8.34
CA LYS A 138 26.83 -32.90 9.15
C LYS A 138 27.19 -34.04 8.21
N GLU A 139 28.42 -34.55 8.28
CA GLU A 139 28.72 -35.90 7.79
C GLU A 139 27.70 -36.84 8.45
N ARG A 140 26.76 -37.29 7.64
CA ARG A 140 25.82 -38.33 8.02
C ARG A 140 26.18 -39.48 7.12
N ASP A 141 26.89 -40.42 7.70
CA ASP A 141 27.14 -41.69 7.06
C ASP A 141 25.77 -42.33 6.74
N SER A 142 25.34 -42.31 5.49
CA SER A 142 24.28 -43.20 5.03
C SER A 142 24.88 -44.60 5.08
N HIS A 143 24.69 -45.28 6.20
CA HIS A 143 25.21 -46.62 6.40
C HIS A 143 24.55 -47.54 5.37
N SER A 144 25.35 -48.08 4.44
CA SER A 144 24.89 -49.13 3.54
C SER A 144 24.59 -50.37 4.37
N ALA A 145 23.31 -50.66 4.59
CA ALA A 145 22.92 -52.04 4.73
C ALA A 145 22.98 -52.62 3.33
N THR A 146 23.92 -53.56 3.09
CA THR A 146 24.03 -54.36 1.86
C THR A 146 22.68 -54.51 1.16
N GLY A 147 22.61 -54.25 -0.16
CA GLY A 147 21.39 -54.17 -0.99
C GLY A 147 20.29 -55.21 -0.77
N ASN A 148 20.57 -56.30 -0.06
CA ASN A 148 19.62 -57.28 0.47
C ASN A 148 18.50 -56.70 1.37
N LYS A 149 18.69 -55.53 2.01
CA LYS A 149 17.65 -54.94 2.89
C LYS A 149 16.80 -53.89 2.15
N CYS A 150 17.44 -53.03 1.37
CA CYS A 150 16.77 -51.98 0.61
C CYS A 150 16.95 -52.22 -0.88
N LYS A 151 15.88 -52.62 -1.57
CA LYS A 151 15.94 -52.84 -3.02
C LYS A 151 16.35 -51.59 -3.80
N LEU A 152 16.05 -50.40 -3.28
CA LEU A 152 16.45 -49.13 -3.89
C LEU A 152 17.97 -48.89 -3.92
N THR A 153 18.74 -49.66 -3.16
CA THR A 153 20.20 -49.60 -3.17
C THR A 153 20.84 -50.84 -3.79
N GLU A 154 20.07 -51.70 -4.48
CA GLU A 154 20.65 -52.81 -5.24
C GLU A 154 21.39 -52.33 -6.51
N THR A 155 22.19 -53.21 -7.11
CA THR A 155 22.90 -52.96 -8.37
C THR A 155 21.93 -52.50 -9.46
N VAL A 156 22.16 -51.29 -9.98
CA VAL A 156 21.25 -50.63 -10.93
C VAL A 156 21.01 -51.49 -12.18
N SER A 157 22.09 -52.02 -12.73
CA SER A 157 22.08 -52.78 -13.99
C SER A 157 21.34 -54.13 -13.92
N THR A 158 21.15 -54.69 -12.73
CA THR A 158 20.43 -55.97 -12.54
C THR A 158 19.03 -55.77 -11.99
N SER A 159 18.81 -54.75 -11.17
CA SER A 159 17.57 -54.59 -10.40
C SER A 159 16.59 -53.58 -10.99
N PHE A 160 17.07 -52.61 -11.79
CA PHE A 160 16.24 -51.54 -12.37
C PHE A 160 16.17 -51.54 -13.90
N GLY A 161 16.97 -52.35 -14.60
CA GLY A 161 16.89 -52.55 -16.05
C GLY A 161 18.16 -52.14 -16.81
N ARG A 162 18.04 -51.86 -18.12
CA ARG A 162 19.17 -51.65 -19.08
C ARG A 162 20.08 -50.45 -18.80
N ASP A 163 19.78 -49.63 -17.81
CA ASP A 163 20.65 -48.52 -17.41
C ASP A 163 21.85 -49.04 -16.60
N ILE A 164 23.04 -48.61 -17.01
CA ILE A 164 24.34 -49.00 -16.42
C ILE A 164 24.98 -47.87 -15.62
N GLY A 165 24.29 -46.72 -15.49
CA GLY A 165 24.76 -45.54 -14.78
C GLY A 165 24.33 -45.49 -13.31
N ASN A 166 24.82 -44.48 -12.60
CA ASN A 166 24.35 -44.17 -11.25
C ASN A 166 22.89 -43.70 -11.30
N PHE A 167 22.16 -43.93 -10.22
CA PHE A 167 20.77 -43.52 -10.07
C PHE A 167 20.63 -42.38 -9.06
N ASP A 168 20.16 -41.23 -9.55
CA ASP A 168 20.06 -40.00 -8.76
C ASP A 168 18.76 -39.94 -7.96
N LEU A 169 18.90 -39.88 -6.63
CA LEU A 169 17.83 -39.55 -5.70
C LEU A 169 17.92 -38.09 -5.27
N LEU A 170 16.75 -37.47 -5.11
CA LEU A 170 16.64 -36.07 -4.68
C LEU A 170 17.52 -35.12 -5.53
N GLY A 171 17.50 -35.30 -6.86
CA GLY A 171 18.28 -34.47 -7.79
C GLY A 171 19.80 -34.60 -7.64
N GLY A 172 20.27 -35.79 -7.23
CA GLY A 172 21.69 -36.10 -7.06
C GLY A 172 22.27 -35.71 -5.70
N MET A 173 21.42 -35.39 -4.71
CA MET A 173 21.91 -35.23 -3.31
C MET A 173 22.25 -36.57 -2.68
N LEU A 174 21.54 -37.62 -3.10
CA LEU A 174 21.83 -39.01 -2.78
C LEU A 174 21.98 -39.73 -4.11
N VAL A 175 23.03 -40.52 -4.26
CA VAL A 175 23.32 -41.21 -5.52
C VAL A 175 23.50 -42.68 -5.21
N VAL A 176 22.76 -43.54 -5.90
CA VAL A 176 22.98 -44.98 -5.85
C VAL A 176 23.98 -45.32 -6.95
N ALA A 177 25.11 -45.91 -6.58
CA ALA A 177 26.14 -46.27 -7.53
C ALA A 177 25.64 -47.39 -8.45
N SER A 178 26.16 -47.45 -9.69
CA SER A 178 25.78 -48.49 -10.65
C SER A 178 25.99 -49.92 -10.13
N GLY A 179 27.00 -50.12 -9.28
CA GLY A 179 27.30 -51.37 -8.58
C GLY A 179 26.34 -51.72 -7.43
N GLY A 180 25.46 -50.81 -7.05
CA GLY A 180 24.66 -50.87 -5.82
C GLY A 180 25.26 -49.98 -4.73
N ASP A 181 24.51 -49.83 -3.64
CA ASP A 181 24.78 -48.96 -2.50
C ASP A 181 24.86 -47.46 -2.83
N PHE A 182 24.90 -46.63 -1.78
CA PHE A 182 25.06 -45.19 -1.94
C PHE A 182 26.50 -44.83 -2.27
N GLU A 183 26.69 -44.00 -3.29
CA GLU A 183 27.99 -43.47 -3.67
C GLU A 183 28.52 -42.57 -2.53
N GLY A 184 29.70 -42.92 -1.99
CA GLY A 184 30.37 -42.14 -0.94
C GLY A 184 29.77 -42.26 0.47
N ASN A 185 28.70 -43.05 0.67
CA ASN A 185 28.02 -43.24 1.96
C ASN A 185 27.62 -41.92 2.66
N SER A 186 27.35 -40.85 1.92
CA SER A 186 26.89 -39.59 2.48
C SER A 186 26.04 -38.82 1.47
N PHE A 187 25.48 -37.69 1.90
CA PHE A 187 25.03 -36.69 0.92
C PHE A 187 26.22 -36.27 0.04
N ALA A 188 25.95 -35.96 -1.23
CA ALA A 188 26.96 -35.41 -2.13
C ALA A 188 27.60 -34.15 -1.51
N ALA A 189 28.91 -33.94 -1.71
CA ALA A 189 29.65 -32.80 -1.15
C ALA A 189 29.05 -31.43 -1.55
N ASP A 190 28.30 -31.41 -2.65
CA ASP A 190 27.60 -30.26 -3.19
C ASP A 190 26.06 -30.40 -3.05
N ALA A 191 25.55 -31.19 -2.10
CA ALA A 191 24.11 -31.44 -1.94
C ALA A 191 23.27 -30.14 -1.89
N LEU A 192 23.80 -29.10 -1.25
CA LEU A 192 23.14 -27.80 -1.20
C LEU A 192 23.01 -27.15 -2.60
N THR A 193 23.89 -27.41 -3.57
CA THR A 193 23.80 -26.88 -4.95
C THR A 193 22.90 -27.72 -5.85
N LYS A 194 22.27 -28.78 -5.35
CA LYS A 194 21.38 -29.62 -6.15
C LYS A 194 19.96 -29.03 -6.25
N PRO A 195 19.25 -29.29 -7.37
CA PRO A 195 18.00 -28.61 -7.73
C PRO A 195 16.88 -28.59 -6.67
N PRO A 196 16.72 -29.62 -5.80
CA PRO A 196 15.66 -29.57 -4.80
C PRO A 196 15.81 -28.48 -3.74
N VAL A 197 17.03 -28.02 -3.42
CA VAL A 197 17.24 -27.02 -2.36
C VAL A 197 18.14 -25.85 -2.77
N ASP A 198 18.78 -25.89 -3.94
CA ASP A 198 19.60 -24.78 -4.45
C ASP A 198 18.78 -23.49 -4.63
N VAL A 199 17.52 -23.62 -5.02
CA VAL A 199 16.56 -22.53 -5.18
C VAL A 199 16.20 -21.85 -3.85
N LEU A 200 16.46 -22.51 -2.72
CA LEU A 200 16.28 -21.99 -1.36
C LEU A 200 17.55 -21.32 -0.80
N LYS A 201 18.68 -21.37 -1.54
CA LYS A 201 19.96 -20.76 -1.17
C LYS A 201 20.05 -19.27 -1.39
N LYS A 202 19.20 -18.71 -2.25
CA LYS A 202 19.03 -17.27 -2.26
C LYS A 202 18.59 -16.95 -0.86
N ASP A 203 19.52 -16.37 -0.09
CA ASP A 203 19.23 -15.82 1.20
C ASP A 203 17.87 -15.18 1.04
N ARG A 204 16.93 -15.58 1.91
CA ARG A 204 15.83 -14.70 2.23
C ARG A 204 16.54 -13.36 2.32
N ALA A 205 16.23 -12.42 1.42
CA ALA A 205 16.51 -11.03 1.63
C ALA A 205 16.31 -10.89 3.14
N THR A 206 17.38 -10.61 3.91
CA THR A 206 17.28 -10.64 5.37
C THR A 206 16.05 -9.80 5.73
N ASP A 207 15.53 -9.86 6.95
CA ASP A 207 14.44 -8.92 7.28
C ASP A 207 14.83 -7.44 6.98
N ASP A 208 16.11 -7.15 6.66
CA ASP A 208 16.68 -5.93 6.06
C ASP A 208 16.56 -5.72 4.53
N ALA A 209 16.38 -6.73 3.68
CA ALA A 209 16.26 -6.55 2.22
C ALA A 209 14.80 -6.42 1.72
N PHE A 210 13.84 -6.61 2.61
CA PHE A 210 12.52 -6.01 2.47
C PHE A 210 12.57 -4.57 2.97
N PRO A 211 11.89 -3.61 2.32
CA PRO A 211 11.74 -2.29 2.89
C PRO A 211 11.13 -2.43 4.28
N LYS A 212 11.90 -2.10 5.32
CA LYS A 212 11.35 -1.97 6.67
C LYS A 212 10.37 -0.82 6.60
N LEU A 213 9.08 -1.15 6.56
CA LEU A 213 8.06 -0.14 6.73
C LEU A 213 8.26 0.42 8.13
N GLY A 214 8.49 1.73 8.18
CA GLY A 214 8.46 2.45 9.45
C GLY A 214 7.08 2.33 10.11
N SER A 215 6.91 3.03 11.23
CA SER A 215 5.63 3.12 11.92
C SER A 215 4.48 3.47 10.96
N LYS A 216 3.32 2.85 11.17
CA LYS A 216 2.11 3.12 10.38
C LYS A 216 1.78 4.60 10.42
N THR A 217 1.29 5.13 9.30
CA THR A 217 0.75 6.49 9.23
C THR A 217 -0.38 6.63 10.25
N PRO A 218 -0.30 7.59 11.19
CA PRO A 218 -1.31 7.72 12.23
C PRO A 218 -2.63 8.24 11.65
N THR A 219 -3.74 7.66 12.11
CA THR A 219 -5.11 7.99 11.68
C THR A 219 -6.00 8.48 12.83
N LYS A 220 -5.38 8.75 13.99
CA LYS A 220 -6.02 9.17 15.24
C LYS A 220 -5.27 10.35 15.81
N LYS A 221 -5.98 11.25 16.51
CA LYS A 221 -5.43 12.49 17.09
C LYS A 221 -4.13 12.28 17.84
N ALA A 222 -4.09 11.36 18.81
CA ALA A 222 -2.91 11.12 19.64
C ALA A 222 -1.68 10.70 18.81
N GLY A 223 -1.87 9.82 17.82
CA GLY A 223 -0.80 9.38 16.94
C GLY A 223 -0.30 10.49 16.01
N ILE A 224 -1.21 11.34 15.53
CA ILE A 224 -0.82 12.49 14.71
C ILE A 224 -0.04 13.50 15.57
N LEU A 225 -0.53 13.83 16.76
CA LEU A 225 0.16 14.73 17.69
C LEU A 225 1.58 14.24 18.00
N ALA A 226 1.74 12.94 18.27
CA ALA A 226 3.04 12.35 18.58
C ALA A 226 4.07 12.55 17.47
N ILE A 227 3.68 12.45 16.19
CA ILE A 227 4.60 12.65 15.07
C ILE A 227 4.84 14.13 14.72
N LEU A 228 4.08 15.06 15.31
CA LEU A 228 4.29 16.50 15.14
C LEU A 228 5.28 17.05 16.16
N GLN A 229 5.44 16.37 17.31
CA GLN A 229 6.36 16.77 18.37
C GLN A 229 7.80 16.89 17.89
N LYS A 230 8.50 17.91 18.41
CA LYS A 230 9.90 18.20 18.07
C LYS A 230 10.79 16.98 18.35
N GLY A 231 11.56 16.57 17.35
CA GLY A 231 12.45 15.39 17.42
C GLY A 231 11.76 14.06 17.09
N SER A 232 10.43 14.01 17.07
CA SER A 232 9.64 12.81 16.75
C SER A 232 9.17 12.79 15.29
N GLN A 233 9.45 13.83 14.51
CA GLN A 233 8.91 13.96 13.16
C GLN A 233 9.58 12.97 12.19
N PRO A 234 8.80 12.12 11.50
CA PRO A 234 9.35 11.16 10.55
C PRO A 234 9.97 11.88 9.35
N PRO A 235 11.03 11.31 8.74
CA PRO A 235 11.71 11.92 7.59
C PRO A 235 10.76 12.33 6.46
N GLU A 236 9.74 11.53 6.18
CA GLU A 236 8.78 11.81 5.10
C GLU A 236 7.88 13.01 5.40
N LEU A 237 7.60 13.31 6.67
CA LEU A 237 6.86 14.51 7.04
C LEU A 237 7.73 15.75 6.81
N LYS A 238 9.02 15.69 7.18
CA LYS A 238 9.98 16.76 6.90
C LYS A 238 10.12 16.99 5.38
N THR A 239 10.23 15.91 4.60
CA THR A 239 10.25 15.98 3.14
C THR A 239 8.98 16.62 2.58
N ALA A 240 7.79 16.27 3.09
CA ALA A 240 6.54 16.88 2.64
C ALA A 240 6.50 18.40 2.86
N VAL A 241 7.07 18.89 3.96
CA VAL A 241 7.22 20.33 4.23
C VAL A 241 8.21 20.97 3.26
N LYS A 242 9.41 20.37 3.10
CA LYS A 242 10.43 20.86 2.15
C LYS A 242 9.86 20.98 0.74
N THR A 243 9.17 19.94 0.26
CA THR A 243 8.50 19.93 -1.05
C THR A 243 7.41 21.00 -1.16
N TYR A 244 6.59 21.18 -0.13
CA TYR A 244 5.53 22.19 -0.14
C TYR A 244 6.07 23.61 -0.31
N TYR A 245 7.20 23.92 0.34
CA TYR A 245 7.85 25.22 0.24
C TYR A 245 8.85 25.35 -0.92
N GLY A 246 9.10 24.27 -1.67
CA GLY A 246 10.14 24.25 -2.71
C GLY A 246 11.56 24.40 -2.16
N TRP A 247 11.79 23.98 -0.92
CA TRP A 247 13.12 23.99 -0.30
C TRP A 247 13.99 22.84 -0.82
N ASP A 248 15.31 23.08 -0.82
CA ASP A 248 16.30 22.06 -1.16
C ASP A 248 16.26 20.89 -0.15
N ALA A 249 16.65 19.70 -0.59
CA ALA A 249 16.70 18.50 0.25
C ALA A 249 17.60 18.67 1.49
N GLN A 250 18.69 19.44 1.37
CA GLN A 250 19.65 19.76 2.43
C GLN A 250 19.21 20.92 3.32
N HIS A 251 18.01 21.48 3.12
CA HIS A 251 17.49 22.53 3.99
C HIS A 251 17.51 22.10 5.47
N ASP A 252 17.88 23.04 6.34
CA ASP A 252 18.15 22.80 7.75
C ASP A 252 16.95 22.13 8.46
N ASP A 253 17.22 20.98 9.06
CA ASP A 253 16.21 20.15 9.70
C ASP A 253 15.63 20.82 10.97
N THR A 254 16.36 21.73 11.62
CA THR A 254 15.86 22.48 12.79
C THR A 254 14.80 23.51 12.37
N THR A 255 15.04 24.17 11.24
CA THR A 255 14.12 25.12 10.61
C THR A 255 12.85 24.40 10.16
N VAL A 256 12.98 23.23 9.53
CA VAL A 256 11.81 22.41 9.14
C VAL A 256 10.97 22.00 10.36
N GLN A 257 11.61 21.59 11.46
CA GLN A 257 10.88 21.20 12.68
C GLN A 257 10.11 22.37 13.30
N THR A 258 10.71 23.56 13.28
CA THR A 258 10.06 24.79 13.75
C THR A 258 8.87 25.12 12.86
N GLU A 259 9.04 24.99 11.55
CA GLU A 259 7.97 25.24 10.58
C GLU A 259 6.81 24.24 10.73
N ILE A 260 7.08 22.96 11.04
CA ILE A 260 6.05 21.98 11.37
C ILE A 260 5.22 22.47 12.57
N ALA A 261 5.86 22.93 13.65
CA ALA A 261 5.13 23.43 14.81
C ALA A 261 4.21 24.61 14.45
N THR A 262 4.70 25.54 13.63
CA THR A 262 3.94 26.70 13.14
C THR A 262 2.75 26.27 12.27
N ILE A 263 2.98 25.43 11.25
CA ILE A 263 1.94 24.98 10.31
C ILE A 263 0.78 24.30 11.04
N PHE A 264 1.13 23.42 11.97
CA PHE A 264 0.15 22.61 12.69
C PHE A 264 -0.36 23.30 13.97
N GLY A 265 0.13 24.50 14.28
CA GLY A 265 -0.24 25.27 15.46
C GLY A 265 -0.05 24.49 16.75
N LEU A 266 1.14 23.89 16.92
CA LEU A 266 1.51 23.22 18.17
C LEU A 266 1.65 24.24 19.30
N TYR A 267 1.16 23.87 20.48
CA TYR A 267 1.35 24.63 21.71
C TYR A 267 2.78 24.41 22.21
N ASP A 268 3.31 25.36 23.00
CA ASP A 268 4.71 25.34 23.47
C ASP A 268 5.07 24.07 24.26
N ASP A 269 4.09 23.50 24.97
CA ASP A 269 4.23 22.25 25.72
C ASP A 269 4.09 20.98 24.85
N GLY A 270 3.77 21.14 23.56
CA GLY A 270 3.55 20.05 22.62
C GLY A 270 2.32 19.18 22.93
N SER A 271 1.44 19.60 23.84
CA SER A 271 0.29 18.81 24.29
C SER A 271 -0.94 18.91 23.39
N LYS A 272 -1.00 19.97 22.56
CA LYS A 272 -2.15 20.31 21.70
C LYS A 272 -1.72 20.86 20.34
N SER A 273 -2.66 20.84 19.41
CA SER A 273 -2.52 21.40 18.06
C SER A 273 -3.84 22.02 17.63
N THR A 274 -3.82 23.28 17.19
CA THR A 274 -5.01 23.96 16.68
C THR A 274 -5.58 23.26 15.44
N TYR A 275 -4.70 22.71 14.59
CA TYR A 275 -5.11 21.90 13.45
C TYR A 275 -5.85 20.63 13.89
N LEU A 276 -5.35 19.92 14.91
CA LEU A 276 -6.00 18.70 15.40
C LEU A 276 -7.35 18.98 16.06
N ASP A 277 -7.49 20.11 16.76
CA ASP A 277 -8.77 20.53 17.35
C ASP A 277 -9.81 20.86 16.26
N VAL A 278 -9.37 21.28 15.09
CA VAL A 278 -10.24 21.49 13.92
C VAL A 278 -10.62 20.17 13.26
N LEU A 279 -9.69 19.21 13.17
CA LEU A 279 -10.00 17.88 12.64
C LEU A 279 -11.08 17.16 13.46
N GLU A 280 -11.11 17.33 14.77
CA GLU A 280 -12.14 16.74 15.65
C GLU A 280 -13.55 17.28 15.38
N LYS A 281 -13.66 18.49 14.83
CA LYS A 281 -14.94 19.14 14.50
C LYS A 281 -15.45 18.76 13.11
N ILE A 282 -14.66 18.04 12.32
CA ILE A 282 -15.12 17.55 11.02
C ILE A 282 -16.03 16.35 11.24
N GLU A 283 -17.28 16.52 10.82
CA GLU A 283 -18.35 15.56 10.99
C GLU A 283 -19.01 15.25 9.65
N TYR A 284 -19.54 14.03 9.52
CA TYR A 284 -20.31 13.61 8.36
C TYR A 284 -21.63 12.98 8.81
N LYS A 285 -22.72 13.45 8.20
CA LYS A 285 -24.06 12.83 8.32
C LYS A 285 -24.38 12.12 7.02
N GLN A 286 -24.53 10.80 7.09
CA GLN A 286 -24.90 9.99 5.94
C GLN A 286 -26.37 10.27 5.57
N LYS A 287 -26.66 10.44 4.28
CA LYS A 287 -28.00 10.86 3.80
C LYS A 287 -29.13 9.86 4.11
N THR A 288 -28.81 8.62 4.47
CA THR A 288 -29.79 7.54 4.67
C THR A 288 -30.47 7.57 6.03
N ASP A 289 -29.91 8.27 7.03
CA ASP A 289 -30.48 8.33 8.38
C ASP A 289 -30.63 9.78 8.82
N SER A 290 -31.85 10.32 8.66
CA SER A 290 -32.24 11.63 9.17
C SER A 290 -32.16 11.73 10.70
N ALA A 291 -31.95 10.62 11.40
CA ALA A 291 -31.83 10.51 12.85
C ALA A 291 -30.44 10.02 13.36
N ALA A 292 -29.48 9.72 12.47
CA ALA A 292 -28.17 9.25 12.93
C ALA A 292 -27.28 10.42 13.42
N ASP A 293 -26.58 10.17 14.53
CA ASP A 293 -25.58 11.09 15.05
C ASP A 293 -24.46 11.31 14.01
N PRO A 294 -23.95 12.55 13.88
CA PRO A 294 -22.83 12.84 13.00
C PRO A 294 -21.60 12.00 13.39
N ILE A 295 -20.98 11.37 12.40
CA ILE A 295 -19.77 10.56 12.58
C ILE A 295 -18.55 11.50 12.52
N LYS A 296 -17.66 11.40 13.51
CA LYS A 296 -16.44 12.23 13.56
C LYS A 296 -15.36 11.71 12.61
N LEU A 297 -14.52 12.61 12.09
CA LEU A 297 -13.46 12.32 11.11
C LEU A 297 -12.60 11.08 11.44
N PHE A 298 -12.19 10.94 12.70
CA PHE A 298 -11.31 9.84 13.12
C PHE A 298 -12.03 8.48 13.21
N GLU A 299 -13.36 8.49 13.22
CA GLU A 299 -14.23 7.31 13.30
C GLU A 299 -14.72 6.87 11.92
N MET A 300 -14.72 7.77 10.93
CA MET A 300 -15.10 7.45 9.55
C MET A 300 -14.27 6.29 8.96
N ASN A 301 -14.93 5.40 8.24
CA ASN A 301 -14.28 4.42 7.37
C ASN A 301 -13.96 5.05 5.99
N GLU A 302 -13.32 4.30 5.10
CA GLU A 302 -12.86 4.84 3.80
C GLU A 302 -14.02 5.29 2.90
N GLU A 303 -15.12 4.52 2.84
CA GLU A 303 -16.30 4.87 2.06
C GLU A 303 -16.95 6.16 2.56
N MET A 304 -17.10 6.29 3.88
CA MET A 304 -17.59 7.50 4.53
C MET A 304 -16.72 8.71 4.22
N LEU A 305 -15.39 8.56 4.23
CA LEU A 305 -14.45 9.65 3.91
C LEU A 305 -14.60 10.13 2.46
N VAL A 306 -14.78 9.21 1.51
CA VAL A 306 -15.02 9.56 0.10
C VAL A 306 -16.36 10.30 -0.04
N ASN A 307 -17.42 9.78 0.55
CA ASN A 307 -18.75 10.39 0.48
C ASN A 307 -18.80 11.77 1.16
N ALA A 308 -18.13 11.91 2.31
CA ALA A 308 -17.97 13.18 3.00
C ALA A 308 -17.19 14.20 2.14
N THR A 309 -16.11 13.78 1.49
CA THR A 309 -15.30 14.64 0.61
C THR A 309 -16.12 15.13 -0.59
N ASN A 310 -16.86 14.24 -1.24
CA ASN A 310 -17.74 14.59 -2.35
C ASN A 310 -18.85 15.57 -1.92
N THR A 311 -19.44 15.33 -0.75
CA THR A 311 -20.46 16.21 -0.16
C THR A 311 -19.90 17.60 0.12
N ALA A 312 -18.75 17.69 0.81
CA ALA A 312 -18.09 18.96 1.11
C ALA A 312 -17.70 19.71 -0.17
N THR A 313 -17.20 18.99 -1.18
CA THR A 313 -16.83 19.57 -2.49
C THR A 313 -18.06 20.15 -3.19
N ALA A 314 -19.16 19.40 -3.25
CA ALA A 314 -20.41 19.86 -3.85
C ALA A 314 -20.96 21.10 -3.13
N THR A 315 -20.91 21.13 -1.79
CA THR A 315 -21.31 22.30 -0.99
C THR A 315 -20.44 23.52 -1.30
N ASN A 316 -19.11 23.35 -1.36
CA ASN A 316 -18.18 24.43 -1.72
C ASN A 316 -18.40 24.96 -3.14
N LEU A 317 -18.69 24.08 -4.11
CA LEU A 317 -19.02 24.48 -5.47
C LEU A 317 -20.33 25.29 -5.52
N LYS A 318 -21.37 24.84 -4.80
CA LYS A 318 -22.63 25.59 -4.67
C LYS A 318 -22.42 26.95 -4.00
N ALA A 319 -21.63 27.01 -2.94
CA ALA A 319 -21.31 28.26 -2.25
C ALA A 319 -20.53 29.22 -3.17
N LYS A 320 -19.55 28.73 -3.94
CA LYS A 320 -18.84 29.53 -4.95
C LYS A 320 -19.76 30.02 -6.08
N ALA A 321 -20.71 29.18 -6.51
CA ALA A 321 -21.73 29.54 -7.51
C ALA A 321 -22.77 30.53 -6.96
N ALA A 322 -23.00 30.57 -5.65
CA ALA A 322 -23.85 31.57 -5.00
C ALA A 322 -23.08 32.88 -4.71
N ALA A 323 -21.79 32.79 -4.38
CA ALA A 323 -20.93 33.93 -4.07
C ALA A 323 -20.45 34.71 -5.31
N LYS A 324 -20.36 34.04 -6.46
CA LYS A 324 -20.42 34.71 -7.76
C LYS A 324 -21.88 34.70 -8.17
N PRO A 325 -22.68 35.75 -7.93
CA PRO A 325 -23.84 35.91 -8.80
C PRO A 325 -23.25 35.83 -10.21
N CYS A 326 -23.71 34.88 -11.01
CA CYS A 326 -23.78 35.17 -12.43
C CYS A 326 -24.49 36.51 -12.44
N THR A 327 -23.77 37.61 -12.69
CA THR A 327 -24.41 38.85 -13.08
C THR A 327 -25.27 38.39 -14.23
N ALA A 328 -26.58 38.25 -13.99
CA ALA A 328 -27.53 38.06 -15.04
C ALA A 328 -27.13 39.12 -16.05
N ALA A 329 -26.78 38.70 -17.27
CA ALA A 329 -26.45 39.65 -18.30
C ALA A 329 -27.70 40.52 -18.42
N ILE A 330 -27.63 41.75 -17.90
CA ILE A 330 -28.74 42.68 -17.96
C ILE A 330 -28.94 42.87 -19.46
N ALA A 331 -30.11 42.49 -19.98
CA ALA A 331 -30.35 42.66 -21.40
C ALA A 331 -30.20 44.16 -21.73
N PRO A 332 -29.68 44.53 -22.91
CA PRO A 332 -29.49 45.94 -23.28
C PRO A 332 -30.76 46.79 -23.07
N LYS A 333 -31.94 46.18 -23.22
CA LYS A 333 -33.24 46.81 -22.99
C LYS A 333 -33.49 47.16 -21.51
N ASP A 334 -33.14 46.25 -20.59
CA ASP A 334 -33.32 46.46 -19.15
C ASP A 334 -32.32 47.50 -18.61
N ALA A 335 -31.12 47.56 -19.18
CA ALA A 335 -30.12 48.58 -18.85
C ALA A 335 -30.51 49.98 -19.35
N GLU A 336 -31.11 50.07 -20.54
CA GLU A 336 -31.62 51.33 -21.10
C GLU A 336 -32.85 51.84 -20.31
N GLU A 337 -33.77 50.95 -19.92
CA GLU A 337 -34.91 51.32 -19.06
C GLU A 337 -34.46 51.85 -17.70
N LEU A 338 -33.39 51.28 -17.12
CA LEU A 338 -32.81 51.74 -15.86
C LEU A 338 -32.20 53.15 -15.95
N CYS A 339 -31.58 53.51 -17.09
CA CYS A 339 -31.13 54.88 -17.34
C CYS A 339 -32.33 55.82 -17.57
N ASN A 340 -33.28 55.43 -18.44
CA ASN A 340 -34.42 56.29 -18.80
C ASN A 340 -35.28 56.69 -17.59
N GLY A 341 -35.42 55.82 -16.59
CA GLY A 341 -36.12 56.10 -15.33
C GLY A 341 -35.53 57.27 -14.51
N LYS A 342 -34.31 57.72 -14.83
CA LYS A 342 -33.62 58.85 -14.18
C LYS A 342 -33.61 60.12 -15.02
N SER A 343 -34.42 60.19 -16.08
CA SER A 343 -34.49 61.37 -16.98
C SER A 343 -34.92 62.67 -16.29
N GLY A 344 -35.49 62.60 -15.08
CA GLY A 344 -35.85 63.77 -14.26
C GLY A 344 -34.71 64.36 -13.42
N ASP A 345 -33.56 63.68 -13.31
CA ASP A 345 -32.44 64.10 -12.46
C ASP A 345 -31.09 63.90 -13.17
N ALA A 346 -30.53 65.01 -13.64
CA ALA A 346 -29.25 65.04 -14.35
C ALA A 346 -28.07 64.54 -13.51
N LYS A 347 -28.11 64.77 -12.18
CA LYS A 347 -27.04 64.38 -11.28
C LYS A 347 -27.11 62.87 -11.03
N ALA A 348 -28.29 62.36 -10.68
CA ALA A 348 -28.50 60.93 -10.48
C ALA A 348 -28.23 60.10 -11.75
N CYS A 349 -28.54 60.65 -12.93
CA CYS A 349 -28.21 60.02 -14.21
C CYS A 349 -26.70 59.86 -14.41
N ASN A 350 -25.92 60.95 -14.27
CA ASN A 350 -24.48 60.93 -14.51
C ASN A 350 -23.68 60.17 -13.43
N GLU A 351 -24.20 60.09 -12.21
CA GLU A 351 -23.63 59.26 -11.13
C GLU A 351 -23.92 57.76 -11.33
N THR A 352 -24.88 57.40 -12.19
CA THR A 352 -25.19 56.00 -12.50
C THR A 352 -24.21 55.46 -13.52
N ALA A 353 -23.44 54.44 -13.11
CA ALA A 353 -22.42 53.83 -13.95
C ALA A 353 -23.01 53.32 -15.28
N GLY A 354 -22.52 53.88 -16.39
CA GLY A 354 -22.92 53.50 -17.74
C GLY A 354 -24.08 54.31 -18.33
N CYS A 355 -24.71 55.22 -17.59
CA CYS A 355 -25.70 56.16 -18.13
C CYS A 355 -25.06 57.52 -18.49
N ILE A 356 -25.72 58.29 -19.35
CA ILE A 356 -25.32 59.65 -19.72
C ILE A 356 -26.56 60.55 -19.84
N TYR A 357 -26.47 61.74 -19.26
CA TYR A 357 -27.56 62.72 -19.33
C TYR A 357 -27.42 63.64 -20.55
N ASN A 358 -28.47 63.74 -21.35
CA ASN A 358 -28.61 64.66 -22.47
C ASN A 358 -29.75 65.66 -22.20
N SER A 359 -29.37 66.91 -21.94
CA SER A 359 -30.31 68.00 -21.61
C SER A 359 -31.24 68.37 -22.77
N THR A 360 -30.90 68.01 -24.01
CA THR A 360 -31.71 68.29 -25.22
C THR A 360 -32.57 67.09 -25.66
N GLY A 361 -32.59 66.00 -24.89
CA GLY A 361 -33.39 64.80 -25.20
C GLY A 361 -34.88 64.96 -24.86
N GLU A 362 -35.71 64.04 -25.37
CA GLU A 362 -37.13 63.90 -25.00
C GLU A 362 -37.25 63.75 -23.47
N ALA A 363 -38.30 64.32 -22.85
CA ALA A 363 -38.42 64.44 -21.39
C ALA A 363 -38.27 63.11 -20.62
N ASN A 364 -38.62 61.99 -21.23
CA ASN A 364 -38.52 60.62 -20.69
C ASN A 364 -37.30 59.82 -21.19
N LYS A 365 -36.40 60.45 -21.97
CA LYS A 365 -35.16 59.87 -22.53
C LYS A 365 -33.97 60.81 -22.40
N LYS A 366 -33.98 61.68 -21.38
CA LYS A 366 -32.85 62.57 -21.09
C LYS A 366 -31.70 61.81 -20.45
N CYS A 367 -31.91 60.62 -19.93
CA CYS A 367 -30.86 59.77 -19.39
C CYS A 367 -30.80 58.46 -20.17
N THR A 368 -29.77 58.26 -20.98
CA THR A 368 -29.64 57.07 -21.85
C THR A 368 -28.40 56.26 -21.51
N LEU A 369 -28.36 55.01 -21.96
CA LEU A 369 -27.19 54.16 -21.79
C LEU A 369 -26.04 54.65 -22.70
N LYS A 370 -24.82 54.74 -22.17
CA LYS A 370 -23.63 55.09 -22.95
C LYS A 370 -23.44 54.06 -24.07
N LYS A 371 -23.14 54.57 -25.27
CA LYS A 371 -22.97 53.76 -26.49
C LYS A 371 -21.97 52.62 -26.30
N GLU A 372 -20.84 52.88 -25.64
CA GLU A 372 -19.82 51.85 -25.35
C GLU A 372 -20.32 50.72 -24.44
N VAL A 373 -21.22 51.03 -23.52
CA VAL A 373 -21.82 50.04 -22.61
C VAL A 373 -22.87 49.22 -23.35
N LYS A 374 -23.64 49.86 -24.22
CA LYS A 374 -24.62 49.22 -25.10
C LYS A 374 -23.97 48.22 -26.06
N GLU A 375 -22.90 48.63 -26.74
CA GLU A 375 -22.15 47.76 -27.66
C GLU A 375 -21.50 46.57 -26.94
N LYS A 376 -21.00 46.75 -25.70
CA LYS A 376 -20.47 45.65 -24.88
C LYS A 376 -21.56 44.65 -24.47
N LEU A 377 -22.75 45.11 -24.12
CA LEU A 377 -23.88 44.25 -23.76
C LEU A 377 -24.43 43.49 -24.96
N GLU A 378 -24.46 44.12 -26.14
CA GLU A 378 -24.89 43.46 -27.39
C GLU A 378 -23.91 42.36 -27.83
N LYS A 379 -22.59 42.60 -27.74
CA LYS A 379 -21.57 41.55 -27.99
C LYS A 379 -21.66 40.38 -26.99
N ALA A 380 -21.86 40.67 -25.70
CA ALA A 380 -22.01 39.65 -24.68
C ALA A 380 -23.27 38.77 -24.86
N ASN A 381 -24.31 39.30 -25.51
CA ASN A 381 -25.51 38.54 -25.87
C ASN A 381 -25.31 37.69 -27.14
N GLN A 382 -24.47 38.11 -28.10
CA GLN A 382 -24.16 37.33 -29.30
C GLN A 382 -23.27 36.12 -29.01
N GLU A 383 -22.27 36.25 -28.14
CA GLU A 383 -21.35 35.14 -27.78
C GLU A 383 -22.04 33.98 -27.02
N LYS A 384 -23.24 34.20 -26.46
CA LYS A 384 -24.05 33.14 -25.84
C LYS A 384 -24.93 32.37 -26.84
N GLY A 385 -25.17 32.92 -28.04
CA GLY A 385 -26.01 32.29 -29.05
C GLY A 385 -25.32 31.18 -29.85
N GLU A 386 -23.98 31.23 -29.98
CA GLU A 386 -23.23 30.31 -30.85
C GLU A 386 -22.64 29.09 -30.14
N ARG A 387 -22.83 28.93 -28.82
CA ARG A 387 -22.18 27.84 -28.06
C ARG A 387 -23.10 26.65 -27.78
N TRP A 388 -23.87 26.20 -28.77
CA TRP A 388 -24.59 24.92 -28.76
C TRP A 388 -24.71 24.37 -30.19
N GLU A 389 -23.60 24.09 -30.85
CA GLU A 389 -23.55 23.13 -31.97
C GLU A 389 -22.09 22.72 -32.20
N ASN A 390 -21.67 21.67 -31.49
CA ASN A 390 -20.74 20.61 -31.93
C ASN A 390 -20.48 19.63 -30.78
#